data_AF-A0A964NKT1-F1
#
_entry.id   AF-A0A964NKT1-F1
#
_cell.length_a   1.000
_cell.length_b   1.000
_cell.length_c   1.000
_cell.angle_alpha   90.00
_cell.angle_beta   90.00
_cell.angle_gamma   90.00
#
_symmetry.space_group_name_H-M   'P 1'
#
loop_
_entity.id
_entity.type
_entity.pdbx_description
1 polymer ?
#
loop_
_entity_poly.entity_id
_entity_poly.type
_entity_poly.pdbx_seq_one_letter_code
_entity_poly.pdbx_strand_id
1 'polypeptide(L)' 'MAQMRYMPASHVTACVRNKFAVGDRLQIIHPSGNQELVVEQMFNKKGENIQEASGSGYFVRLPIAAKYLSNAMVAKYL' A
#
# COMPACT_ATOMS: atom_id res chain seq x y z
N MET A 1 6.20 -3.12 8.76
CA MET A 1 6.59 -3.09 7.33
C MET A 1 5.66 -4.01 6.53
N ALA A 2 5.25 -3.60 5.33
CA ALA A 2 4.35 -4.36 4.46
C ALA A 2 5.02 -4.68 3.12
N GLN A 3 4.71 -5.84 2.54
CA GLN A 3 5.19 -6.24 1.21
C GLN A 3 4.09 -5.96 0.18
N MET A 4 4.46 -5.28 -0.91
CA MET A 4 3.57 -5.05 -2.04
C MET A 4 3.58 -6.24 -3.01
N ARG A 5 2.41 -6.57 -3.57
CA ARG A 5 2.24 -7.53 -4.67
C ARG A 5 1.38 -6.90 -5.75
N TYR A 6 1.86 -6.98 -6.99
CA TYR A 6 1.09 -6.55 -8.16
C TYR A 6 -0.02 -7.56 -8.48
N MET A 7 -1.22 -7.08 -8.79
CA MET A 7 -2.29 -7.86 -9.40
C MET A 7 -2.69 -7.22 -10.73
N PRO A 8 -3.03 -8.00 -11.78
CA PRO A 8 -3.23 -7.50 -13.15
C PRO A 8 -4.37 -6.49 -13.36
N ALA A 9 -5.11 -6.12 -12.32
CA ALA A 9 -6.21 -5.17 -12.38
C ALA A 9 -5.82 -3.91 -11.61
N SER A 10 -5.23 -2.90 -12.26
CA SER A 10 -5.08 -1.47 -11.87
C SER A 10 -4.82 -1.09 -10.40
N HIS A 11 -4.46 -2.05 -9.54
CA HIS A 11 -4.49 -1.93 -8.09
C HIS A 11 -3.30 -2.69 -7.50
N VAL A 12 -2.77 -2.12 -6.42
CA VAL A 12 -1.65 -2.67 -5.68
C VAL A 12 -2.21 -3.34 -4.43
N THR A 13 -1.81 -4.58 -4.17
CA THR A 13 -2.15 -5.26 -2.93
C THR A 13 -0.97 -5.15 -1.99
N ALA A 14 -1.11 -4.44 -0.87
CA ALA A 14 -0.12 -4.45 0.19
C ALA A 14 -0.59 -5.39 1.31
N CYS A 15 0.19 -6.43 1.60
CA CYS A 15 -0.04 -7.27 2.77
C CYS A 15 0.44 -6.53 4.01
N VAL A 16 -0.43 -5.70 4.57
CA VAL A 16 -0.13 -4.85 5.70
C VAL A 16 -0.17 -5.64 7.01
N ARG A 17 0.94 -5.63 7.76
CA ARG A 17 0.99 -6.10 9.16
C ARG A 17 0.84 -4.95 10.17
N ASN A 18 0.88 -3.70 9.71
CA ASN A 18 0.71 -2.50 10.50
C ASN A 18 -0.63 -1.83 10.16
N LYS A 19 -1.17 -1.08 11.12
CA LYS A 19 -2.35 -0.25 10.89
C LYS A 19 -2.01 0.91 9.95
N PHE A 20 -2.83 1.10 8.93
CA PHE A 20 -2.75 2.23 8.00
C PHE A 20 -4.13 2.86 7.86
N ALA A 21 -4.17 4.16 7.70
CA ALA A 21 -5.38 4.93 7.46
C ALA A 21 -5.28 5.72 6.15
N VAL A 22 -6.43 6.04 5.54
CA VAL A 22 -6.49 7.04 4.47
C VAL A 22 -5.93 8.36 5.01
N GLY A 23 -5.04 9.00 4.24
CA GLY A 23 -4.29 10.18 4.66
C GLY A 23 -2.93 9.90 5.31
N ASP A 24 -2.63 8.64 5.69
CA ASP A 24 -1.28 8.30 6.15
C ASP A 24 -0.25 8.51 5.05
N ARG A 25 0.93 9.03 5.43
CA ARG A 25 2.10 9.06 4.57
C ARG A 25 2.85 7.73 4.66
N LEU A 26 3.07 7.11 3.52
CA LEU A 26 3.86 5.89 3.40
C LEU A 26 5.15 6.18 2.68
N GLN A 27 6.22 5.53 3.14
CA GLN A 27 7.49 5.48 2.43
C GLN A 27 7.59 4.13 1.74
N ILE A 28 7.71 4.17 0.41
CA ILE A 28 8.14 3.05 -0.41
C ILE A 28 9.65 3.00 -0.38
N ILE A 29 10.17 1.84 0.00
CA ILE A 29 11.59 1.51 -0.07
C ILE A 29 11.74 0.53 -1.23
N HIS A 30 12.44 0.94 -2.29
CA HIS A 30 12.66 0.15 -3.50
C HIS A 30 14.11 0.28 -3.96
N PRO A 31 14.72 -0.75 -4.57
CA PRO A 31 16.12 -0.70 -5.02
C PRO A 31 16.44 0.45 -5.98
N SER A 32 15.47 0.91 -6.77
CA SER A 32 15.63 2.07 -7.67
C SER A 32 15.46 3.43 -6.98
N GLY A 33 15.22 3.47 -5.67
CA GLY A 33 15.04 4.68 -4.89
C GLY A 33 13.84 4.64 -3.96
N ASN A 34 13.89 5.44 -2.90
CA ASN A 34 12.78 5.60 -1.97
C ASN A 34 11.80 6.64 -2.50
N GLN A 35 10.51 6.43 -2.23
CA GLN A 35 9.45 7.37 -2.59
C GLN A 35 8.50 7.54 -1.41
N GLU A 36 7.91 8.72 -1.32
CA GLU A 36 6.84 9.01 -0.35
C GLU A 36 5.52 9.14 -1.09
N LEU A 37 4.46 8.68 -0.46
CA LEU A 37 3.11 8.75 -0.99
C LEU A 37 2.10 8.93 0.13
N VAL A 38 0.92 9.40 -0.23
CA VAL A 38 -0.23 9.47 0.68
C VAL A 38 -1.20 8.35 0.32
N VAL A 39 -1.76 7.70 1.32
CA VAL A 39 -2.86 6.75 1.10
C VAL A 39 -4.11 7.52 0.70
N GLU A 40 -4.48 7.45 -0.58
CA GLU A 40 -5.67 8.12 -1.09
C GLU A 40 -6.93 7.29 -0.85
N GLN A 41 -6.84 5.97 -1.05
CA GLN A 41 -7.98 5.06 -0.94
C GLN A 41 -7.56 3.69 -0.42
N MET A 42 -8.40 3.10 0.42
CA MET A 42 -8.22 1.75 0.94
C MET A 42 -9.48 0.93 0.70
N PHE A 43 -9.29 -0.36 0.44
CA PHE A 43 -10.35 -1.32 0.17
C PHE A 43 -10.18 -2.57 1.03
N ASN A 44 -11.28 -3.16 1.48
CA ASN A 44 -11.24 -4.47 2.12
C ASN A 44 -11.22 -5.62 1.08
N LYS A 45 -11.18 -6.88 1.54
CA LYS A 45 -11.19 -8.06 0.66
C LYS A 45 -12.39 -8.14 -0.28
N LYS A 46 -13.49 -7.49 0.08
CA LYS A 46 -14.74 -7.43 -0.70
C LYS A 46 -14.77 -6.27 -1.70
N GLY A 47 -13.72 -5.44 -1.73
CA GLY A 47 -13.67 -4.23 -2.57
C GLY A 47 -14.43 -3.04 -1.99
N GLU A 48 -14.82 -3.08 -0.72
CA GLU A 48 -15.53 -1.97 -0.06
C GLU A 48 -14.50 -0.93 0.44
N ASN A 49 -14.81 0.36 0.25
CA ASN A 49 -14.00 1.45 0.77
C ASN A 49 -13.93 1.39 2.30
N ILE A 50 -12.72 1.51 2.83
CA ILE A 50 -12.46 1.58 4.27
C ILE A 50 -11.55 2.76 4.57
N GLN A 51 -11.63 3.26 5.81
CA GLN A 51 -10.77 4.34 6.26
C GLN A 51 -9.51 3.84 6.96
N GLU A 52 -9.55 2.63 7.54
CA GLU A 52 -8.43 2.06 8.30
C GLU A 52 -8.30 0.55 8.09
N ALA A 53 -7.07 0.07 7.93
CA ALA A 53 -6.72 -1.34 8.00
C ALA A 53 -6.36 -1.73 9.44
N SER A 54 -7.16 -2.59 10.06
CA SER A 54 -6.95 -3.07 11.44
C SER A 54 -6.00 -4.27 11.55
N GLY A 55 -5.46 -4.79 10.43
CA GLY A 55 -4.68 -6.03 10.41
C GLY A 55 -4.32 -6.48 8.99
N SER A 56 -4.19 -7.79 8.78
CA SER A 56 -3.81 -8.36 7.48
C SER A 56 -4.98 -8.49 6.51
N GLY A 57 -4.67 -8.43 5.21
CA GLY A 57 -5.63 -8.73 4.15
C GLY A 57 -6.49 -7.56 3.70
N TYR A 58 -6.00 -6.33 3.82
CA TYR A 58 -6.59 -5.16 3.18
C TYR A 58 -5.82 -4.81 1.90
N PHE A 59 -6.50 -4.15 0.97
CA PHE A 59 -5.94 -3.64 -0.28
C PHE A 59 -5.79 -2.13 -0.16
N VAL A 60 -4.64 -1.59 -0.57
CA VAL A 60 -4.38 -0.16 -0.52
C VAL A 60 -4.14 0.32 -1.94
N ARG A 61 -4.95 1.26 -2.41
CA ARG A 61 -4.77 1.82 -3.74
C ARG A 61 -3.78 2.97 -3.65
N LEU A 62 -2.67 2.80 -4.37
CA LEU A 62 -1.57 3.74 -4.39
C LEU A 62 -1.34 4.20 -5.84
N PRO A 63 -1.13 5.51 -6.07
CA PRO A 63 -0.87 6.05 -7.40
C PRO A 63 0.58 5.79 -7.84
N ILE A 64 1.01 4.53 -7.84
CA ILE A 64 2.38 4.13 -8.15
C ILE A 64 2.42 3.23 -9.38
N ALA A 65 3.38 3.50 -10.26
CA ALA A 65 3.57 2.68 -11.45
C ALA A 65 3.98 1.25 -11.06
N ALA A 66 3.42 0.26 -11.77
CA ALA A 66 3.65 -1.17 -11.48
C ALA A 66 5.14 -1.56 -11.42
N LYS A 67 6.01 -0.82 -12.12
CA LYS A 67 7.47 -1.00 -12.11
C LYS A 67 8.12 -0.88 -10.73
N TYR A 68 7.48 -0.21 -9.76
CA TYR A 68 7.99 -0.03 -8.41
C TYR A 68 7.44 -1.04 -7.40
N LEU A 69 6.66 -2.03 -7.84
CA LEU A 69 5.99 -2.98 -6.94
C LEU A 69 6.82 -4.24 -6.68
N SER A 70 7.70 -4.58 -7.63
CA SER A 70 8.60 -5.72 -7.51
C SER A 70 9.63 -5.44 -6.42
N ASN A 71 9.65 -6.25 -5.36
CA ASN A 71 10.60 -6.10 -4.25
C ASN A 71 10.50 -4.76 -3.47
N ALA A 72 9.35 -4.08 -3.51
CA ALA A 72 9.14 -2.90 -2.69
C ALA A 72 8.61 -3.23 -1.29
N MET A 73 9.11 -2.48 -0.32
CA MET A 73 8.63 -2.47 1.06
C MET A 73 7.95 -1.15 1.36
N VAL A 74 6.99 -1.19 2.29
CA VAL A 74 6.23 -0.02 2.72
C VAL A 74 6.35 0.17 4.22
N ALA A 75 6.71 1.39 4.61
CA ALA A 75 6.75 1.85 5.99
C ALA A 75 5.79 3.02 6.18
N LYS A 76 5.18 3.12 7.37
CA LYS A 76 4.45 4.33 7.78
C LYS A 76 5.49 5.40 8.13
N TYR A 77 5.35 6.59 7.58
CA TYR A 77 6.13 7.74 8.00
C TYR A 77 5.58 8.22 9.36
N LEU A 78 6.46 8.42 10.35
CA LEU A 78 6.10 8.90 11.69
C LEU A 78 6.00 10.44 11.71
#